data_AF-A0A2R6INN0-F1
#
_entry.id   AF-A0A2R6INN0-F1
#
_cell.length_a   1.000
_cell.length_b   1.000
_cell.length_c   1.000
_cell.angle_alpha   90.00
_cell.angle_beta   90.00
_cell.angle_gamma   90.00
#
_symmetry.space_group_name_H-M   'P 1'
#
loop_
_entity.id
_entity.type
_entity.pdbx_description
1 polymer ?
#
loop_
_entity_poly.entity_id
_entity_poly.type
_entity_poly.pdbx_seq_one_letter_code
_entity_poly.pdbx_strand_id
1 'polypeptide(L)'
;MTWGTVVIEGAGVALAWRRRLLPVIVAGIVGLHLTIFAMTGILFKMWVVVLVAFVWFVRRVDDADDRGLFTRRTAVVVTVVVLLSTVVLPVSSLAWFQTNYDRTYTVEVVDAEGNVYDVGWHEMTPYALTFQQNRFSYVDRNRTLDGRRSTKEYDTYQRLLSADEPADIERLRSEYGTVSYDPERARTFDRFLKRYFETRLCDGDATTAWSRLPSLPHKFWNRPGDERPADATYTAVRVRRETTLYTDGRLRTVDTDVVRTVSLDGTRCGDASR
;
A
#
# COMPACT_ATOMS: atom_id res chain seq x y z
N MET A 1 26.67 -4.93 -0.11
CA MET A 1 26.24 -4.63 1.27
C MET A 1 26.68 -3.20 1.58
N THR A 2 25.76 -2.30 1.93
CA THR A 2 26.09 -0.90 2.21
C THR A 2 26.52 -0.75 3.67
N TRP A 3 27.39 0.23 3.97
CA TRP A 3 27.82 0.53 5.35
C TRP A 3 26.64 0.78 6.31
N GLY A 4 25.52 1.29 5.79
CA GLY A 4 24.30 1.50 6.58
C GLY A 4 23.72 0.22 7.17
N THR A 5 23.73 -0.89 6.41
CA THR A 5 23.26 -2.19 6.91
C THR A 5 24.10 -2.66 8.11
N VAL A 6 25.43 -2.56 7.98
CA VAL A 6 26.36 -2.94 9.06
C VAL A 6 26.13 -2.10 10.32
N VAL A 7 25.86 -0.80 10.17
CA VAL A 7 25.57 0.10 11.31
C VAL A 7 24.27 -0.31 12.01
N ILE A 8 23.21 -0.61 11.25
CA ILE A 8 21.90 -1.00 11.81
C ILE A 8 21.99 -2.35 12.53
N GLU A 9 22.60 -3.35 11.90
CA GLU A 9 22.79 -4.68 12.49
C GLU A 9 23.71 -4.61 13.72
N GLY A 10 24.80 -3.84 13.63
CA GLY A 10 25.72 -3.60 14.73
C GLY A 10 25.07 -2.89 15.92
N ALA A 11 24.11 -1.99 15.68
CA ALA A 11 23.36 -1.33 16.74
C ALA A 11 22.55 -2.32 17.58
N GLY A 12 21.97 -3.36 16.97
CA GLY A 12 21.26 -4.42 17.69
C GLY A 12 22.16 -5.19 18.65
N VAL A 13 23.38 -5.52 18.23
CA VAL A 13 24.39 -6.19 19.09
C VAL A 13 24.90 -5.24 20.17
N ALA A 14 25.17 -3.97 19.81
CA ALA A 14 25.62 -2.95 20.75
C ALA A 14 24.59 -2.70 21.87
N LEU A 15 23.30 -2.85 21.56
CA LEU A 15 22.22 -2.76 22.52
C LEU A 15 22.35 -3.78 23.65
N ALA A 16 22.69 -5.03 23.32
CA ALA A 16 22.88 -6.10 24.29
C ALA A 16 24.16 -5.92 25.13
N TRP A 17 25.11 -5.09 24.68
CA TRP A 17 26.34 -4.81 25.41
C TRP A 17 26.14 -3.70 26.46
N ARG A 18 25.49 -2.58 26.11
CA ARG A 18 25.42 -1.41 27.00
C ARG A 18 24.02 -0.79 27.04
N ARG A 19 23.34 -0.91 28.18
CA ARG A 19 22.04 -0.25 28.46
C ARG A 19 22.01 1.24 28.14
N ARG A 20 23.12 1.96 28.37
CA ARG A 20 23.21 3.40 28.09
C ARG A 20 23.06 3.76 26.60
N LEU A 21 23.31 2.81 25.69
CA LEU A 21 23.13 3.01 24.25
C LEU A 21 21.67 2.89 23.82
N LEU A 22 20.82 2.20 24.60
CA LEU A 22 19.41 1.99 24.29
C LEU A 22 18.65 3.29 23.96
N PRO A 23 18.66 4.34 24.81
CA PRO A 23 17.91 5.54 24.49
C PRO A 23 18.45 6.26 23.25
N VAL A 24 19.76 6.18 22.98
CA VAL A 24 20.39 6.81 21.80
C VAL A 24 19.97 6.08 20.52
N ILE A 25 20.06 4.75 20.52
CA ILE A 25 19.67 3.92 19.38
C ILE A 25 18.18 4.08 19.10
N VAL A 26 17.34 4.01 20.13
CA VAL A 26 15.89 4.19 19.98
C VAL A 26 15.54 5.61 19.51
N ALA A 27 16.19 6.65 20.04
CA ALA A 27 15.99 8.00 19.53
C ALA A 27 16.37 8.12 18.04
N GLY A 28 17.45 7.45 17.61
CA GLY A 28 17.83 7.36 16.19
C GLY A 28 16.78 6.65 15.34
N ILE A 29 16.23 5.52 15.81
CA ILE A 29 15.17 4.78 15.11
C ILE A 29 13.88 5.61 15.04
N VAL A 30 13.46 6.25 16.14
CA VAL A 30 12.30 7.16 16.15
C VAL A 30 12.54 8.32 15.19
N GLY A 31 13.73 8.92 15.22
CA GLY A 31 14.17 9.95 14.28
C GLY A 31 14.02 9.51 12.83
N LEU A 32 14.50 8.31 12.47
CA LEU A 32 14.32 7.72 11.15
C LEU A 32 12.84 7.63 10.75
N HIS A 33 11.96 7.15 11.64
CA HIS A 33 10.53 7.09 11.35
C HIS A 33 9.90 8.47 11.16
N LEU A 34 10.32 9.46 11.93
CA LEU A 34 9.88 10.85 11.76
C LEU A 34 10.41 11.45 10.45
N THR A 35 11.64 11.11 10.03
CA THR A 35 12.19 11.49 8.73
C THR A 35 11.40 10.85 7.59
N ILE A 36 11.11 9.54 7.66
CA ILE A 36 10.27 8.86 6.67
C ILE A 36 8.89 9.53 6.63
N PHE A 37 8.31 9.84 7.78
CA PHE A 37 7.03 10.53 7.86
C PHE A 37 7.09 11.93 7.22
N ALA A 38 8.14 12.71 7.48
CA ALA A 38 8.32 14.02 6.88
C ALA A 38 8.50 13.94 5.35
N MET A 39 9.22 12.92 4.85
CA MET A 39 9.48 12.75 3.42
C MET A 39 8.31 12.13 2.66
N THR A 40 7.51 11.27 3.30
CA THR A 40 6.53 10.41 2.60
C THR A 40 5.10 10.49 3.13
N GLY A 41 4.88 11.12 4.28
CA GLY A 41 3.60 11.11 4.99
C GLY A 41 3.24 9.79 5.67
N ILE A 42 4.09 8.75 5.59
CA ILE A 42 3.84 7.45 6.24
C ILE A 42 4.33 7.48 7.69
N LEU A 43 3.39 7.48 8.64
CA LEU A 43 3.70 7.42 10.07
C LEU A 43 3.52 6.00 10.63
N PHE A 44 4.63 5.39 11.02
CA PHE A 44 4.69 4.11 11.71
C PHE A 44 4.41 4.25 13.22
N LYS A 45 3.29 4.89 13.58
CA LYS A 45 3.00 5.31 14.97
C LYS A 45 3.06 4.17 16.00
N MET A 46 2.62 2.97 15.62
CA MET A 46 2.65 1.80 16.51
C MET A 46 4.09 1.42 16.88
N TRP A 47 5.02 1.49 15.92
CA TRP A 47 6.44 1.21 16.16
C TRP A 47 7.09 2.26 17.05
N VAL A 48 6.78 3.54 16.84
CA VAL A 48 7.25 4.62 17.72
C VAL A 48 6.78 4.40 19.17
N VAL A 49 5.50 4.06 19.37
CA VAL A 49 4.96 3.78 20.71
C VAL A 49 5.65 2.57 21.35
N VAL A 50 5.81 1.46 20.61
CA VAL A 50 6.49 0.25 21.11
C VAL A 50 7.94 0.56 21.51
N LEU A 51 8.67 1.31 20.69
CA LEU A 51 10.05 1.69 20.98
C LEU A 51 10.17 2.58 22.22
N VAL A 52 9.29 3.58 22.36
CA VAL A 52 9.27 4.46 23.54
C VAL A 52 8.88 3.67 24.80
N ALA A 53 7.87 2.81 24.71
CA ALA A 53 7.46 1.93 25.81
C ALA A 53 8.59 0.98 26.22
N PHE A 54 9.35 0.46 25.25
CA PHE A 54 10.50 -0.41 25.51
C PHE A 54 11.63 0.33 26.26
N VAL A 55 11.97 1.56 25.85
CA VAL A 55 12.94 2.39 26.60
C VAL A 55 12.47 2.68 28.02
N TRP A 56 11.19 3.03 28.16
CA TRP A 56 10.58 3.29 29.47
C TRP A 56 10.63 2.05 30.38
N PHE A 57 10.29 0.89 29.84
CA PHE A 57 10.34 -0.40 30.54
C PHE A 57 11.76 -0.73 30.99
N VAL A 58 12.74 -0.71 30.09
CA VAL A 58 14.14 -1.02 30.43
C VAL A 58 14.72 -0.04 31.46
N ARG A 59 14.26 1.22 31.49
CA ARG A 59 14.67 2.20 32.51
C ARG A 59 14.09 1.92 33.90
N ARG A 60 13.02 1.12 34.01
CA ARG A 60 12.37 0.74 35.27
C ARG A 60 12.90 -0.57 35.85
N VAL A 61 13.68 -1.33 35.10
CA VAL A 61 14.33 -2.56 35.58
C VAL A 61 15.42 -2.21 36.60
N ASP A 62 15.42 -2.90 37.73
CA ASP A 62 16.36 -2.73 38.84
C ASP A 62 17.81 -3.02 38.41
N ASP A 63 18.76 -2.33 39.05
CA ASP A 63 20.20 -2.44 38.71
C ASP A 63 20.80 -3.83 39.00
N ALA A 64 20.12 -4.67 39.78
CA ALA A 64 20.50 -6.05 40.00
C ALA A 64 20.21 -6.92 38.77
N ASP A 65 19.02 -6.77 38.18
CA ASP A 65 18.60 -7.49 36.97
C ASP A 65 19.29 -6.94 35.71
N ASP A 66 19.58 -5.64 35.70
CA ASP A 66 20.35 -4.96 34.64
C ASP A 66 21.73 -5.61 34.43
N ARG A 67 22.39 -5.99 35.54
CA ARG A 67 23.69 -6.67 35.50
C ARG A 67 23.63 -8.07 34.89
N GLY A 68 22.46 -8.70 34.79
CA GLY A 68 22.28 -9.98 34.10
C GLY A 68 22.00 -9.81 32.60
N LEU A 69 21.21 -8.80 32.24
CA LEU A 69 20.71 -8.61 30.87
C LEU A 69 21.75 -7.95 29.94
N PHE A 70 22.51 -6.97 30.42
CA PHE A 70 23.44 -6.19 29.59
C PHE A 70 24.90 -6.58 29.85
N THR A 71 25.22 -7.87 29.66
CA THR A 71 26.58 -8.40 29.83
C THR A 71 27.21 -8.78 28.50
N ARG A 72 28.55 -8.88 28.48
CA ARG A 72 29.27 -9.44 27.31
C ARG A 72 28.80 -10.85 26.97
N ARG A 73 28.45 -11.67 27.97
CA ARG A 73 27.95 -13.03 27.75
C ARG A 73 26.59 -12.98 27.03
N THR A 74 25.67 -12.15 27.52
CA THR A 74 24.36 -11.97 26.88
C THR A 74 24.51 -11.42 25.47
N ALA A 75 25.42 -10.45 25.24
CA ALA A 75 25.69 -9.92 23.91
C ALA A 75 26.20 -10.99 22.95
N VAL A 76 27.11 -11.88 23.38
CA VAL A 76 27.57 -13.02 22.57
C VAL A 76 26.43 -13.97 22.27
N VAL A 77 25.62 -14.34 23.28
CA VAL A 77 24.46 -15.23 23.08
C VAL A 77 23.47 -14.63 22.10
N VAL A 78 23.08 -13.35 22.27
CA VAL A 78 22.18 -12.65 21.35
C VAL A 78 22.77 -12.59 19.95
N THR A 79 24.07 -12.32 19.80
CA THR A 79 24.74 -12.31 18.50
C THR A 79 24.66 -13.68 17.82
N VAL A 80 24.98 -14.75 18.56
CA VAL A 80 24.89 -16.13 18.04
C VAL A 80 23.44 -16.46 17.66
N VAL A 81 22.46 -16.11 18.50
CA VAL A 81 21.04 -16.32 18.21
C VAL A 81 20.62 -15.55 16.95
N VAL A 82 21.00 -14.28 16.81
CA VAL A 82 20.68 -13.47 15.62
C VAL A 82 21.31 -14.07 14.36
N LEU A 83 22.58 -14.46 14.40
CA LEU A 83 23.25 -15.10 13.26
C LEU A 83 22.59 -16.44 12.89
N LEU A 84 22.32 -17.29 13.88
CA LEU A 84 21.64 -18.57 13.67
C LEU A 84 20.18 -18.41 13.26
N SER A 85 19.53 -17.29 13.60
CA SER A 85 18.14 -17.05 13.23
C SER A 85 17.94 -17.05 11.71
N THR A 86 18.96 -16.67 10.94
CA THR A 86 18.92 -16.70 9.47
C THR A 86 18.85 -18.12 8.89
N VAL A 87 19.29 -19.12 9.66
CA VAL A 87 19.27 -20.54 9.28
C VAL A 87 18.06 -21.25 9.87
N VAL A 88 17.72 -20.93 11.12
CA VAL A 88 16.70 -21.67 11.90
C VAL A 88 15.31 -21.10 11.68
N LEU A 89 15.17 -19.78 11.54
CA LEU A 89 13.88 -19.15 11.30
C LEU A 89 13.67 -18.98 9.80
N PRO A 90 12.47 -19.30 9.28
CA PRO A 90 12.11 -18.95 7.91
C PRO A 90 12.03 -17.42 7.82
N VAL A 91 13.15 -16.79 7.48
CA VAL A 91 13.18 -15.35 7.22
C VAL A 91 12.30 -15.13 6.00
N SER A 92 11.10 -14.62 6.22
CA SER A 92 10.23 -14.19 5.13
C SER A 92 10.98 -13.14 4.34
N SER A 93 11.27 -13.41 3.07
CA SER A 93 11.86 -12.41 2.19
C SER A 93 10.90 -11.23 2.12
N LEU A 94 11.25 -10.16 2.82
CA LEU A 94 10.60 -8.86 2.70
C LEU A 94 11.07 -8.13 1.43
N ALA A 95 12.00 -8.72 0.68
CA ALA A 95 12.42 -8.19 -0.60
C ALA A 95 11.33 -8.42 -1.63
N TRP A 96 11.06 -7.37 -2.39
CA TRP A 96 10.27 -7.42 -3.61
C TRP A 96 11.15 -6.93 -4.74
N PHE A 97 11.10 -7.60 -5.89
CA PHE A 97 11.79 -7.18 -7.09
C PHE A 97 10.92 -6.17 -7.81
N GLN A 98 11.46 -4.98 -8.11
CA GLN A 98 10.72 -3.97 -8.88
C GLN A 98 10.62 -4.40 -10.35
N THR A 99 9.43 -4.37 -10.91
CA THR A 99 9.14 -4.74 -12.30
C THR A 99 8.86 -3.50 -13.14
N ASN A 100 9.10 -3.59 -14.44
CA ASN A 100 8.66 -2.61 -15.44
C ASN A 100 7.15 -2.66 -15.74
N TYR A 101 6.46 -3.70 -15.27
CA TYR A 101 5.02 -3.90 -15.43
C TYR A 101 4.24 -3.34 -14.24
N ASP A 102 3.13 -2.66 -14.52
CA ASP A 102 2.16 -2.21 -13.52
C ASP A 102 0.72 -2.47 -13.96
N ARG A 103 -0.15 -2.66 -12.97
CA ARG A 103 -1.58 -2.83 -13.16
C ARG A 103 -2.31 -1.97 -12.16
N THR A 104 -3.10 -1.05 -12.69
CA THR A 104 -3.87 -0.08 -11.92
C THR A 104 -5.35 -0.28 -12.19
N TYR A 105 -6.16 -0.37 -11.14
CA TYR A 105 -7.61 -0.20 -11.26
C TYR A 105 -7.99 1.25 -10.95
N THR A 106 -8.86 1.82 -11.77
CA THR A 106 -9.51 3.13 -11.60
C THR A 106 -11.01 2.94 -11.40
N VAL A 107 -11.63 3.82 -10.62
CA VAL A 107 -13.09 3.85 -10.46
C VAL A 107 -13.62 4.99 -11.30
N GLU A 108 -14.68 4.72 -12.05
CA GLU A 108 -15.36 5.71 -12.88
C GLU A 108 -16.85 5.74 -12.50
N VAL A 109 -17.49 6.89 -12.70
CA VAL A 109 -18.95 6.99 -12.70
C VAL A 109 -19.46 7.28 -14.10
N VAL A 110 -20.64 6.77 -14.41
CA VAL A 110 -21.32 6.96 -15.70
C VAL A 110 -22.63 7.69 -15.45
N ASP A 111 -22.87 8.78 -16.17
CA ASP A 111 -24.14 9.52 -16.08
C ASP A 111 -25.27 8.88 -16.93
N ALA A 112 -26.42 9.54 -17.02
CA ALA A 112 -27.58 9.06 -17.77
C ALA A 112 -27.39 9.23 -19.28
N GLU A 113 -26.54 10.18 -19.69
CA GLU A 113 -26.17 10.48 -21.06
C GLU A 113 -25.05 9.55 -21.57
N GLY A 114 -24.41 8.81 -20.67
CA GLY A 114 -23.35 7.84 -20.98
C GLY A 114 -21.94 8.43 -20.91
N ASN A 115 -21.77 9.66 -20.44
CA ASN A 115 -20.45 10.23 -20.18
C ASN A 115 -19.81 9.53 -18.99
N VAL A 116 -18.48 9.45 -19.01
CA VAL A 116 -17.68 8.71 -18.03
C VAL A 116 -16.73 9.69 -17.35
N TYR A 117 -16.68 9.66 -16.02
CA TYR A 117 -15.84 10.54 -15.21
C TYR A 117 -14.96 9.72 -14.26
N ASP A 118 -13.66 9.96 -14.26
CA ASP A 118 -12.72 9.38 -13.30
C ASP A 118 -13.05 9.86 -11.88
N VAL A 119 -13.11 8.94 -10.92
CA VAL A 119 -13.26 9.25 -9.50
C VAL A 119 -11.87 9.29 -8.86
N GLY A 120 -11.49 10.45 -8.34
CA GLY A 120 -10.23 10.63 -7.63
C GLY A 120 -10.19 9.86 -6.31
N TRP A 121 -9.02 9.36 -5.92
CA TRP A 121 -8.88 8.56 -4.69
C TRP A 121 -9.22 9.32 -3.41
N HIS A 122 -9.03 10.63 -3.40
CA HIS A 122 -9.36 11.49 -2.27
C HIS A 122 -10.87 11.55 -2.02
N GLU A 123 -11.68 11.41 -3.06
CA GLU A 123 -13.14 11.38 -3.01
C GLU A 123 -13.68 10.07 -2.42
N MET A 124 -12.83 9.06 -2.27
CA MET A 124 -13.17 7.78 -1.64
C MET A 124 -12.96 7.78 -0.12
N THR A 125 -12.79 8.96 0.51
CA THR A 125 -12.59 9.09 1.97
C THR A 125 -13.78 8.54 2.76
N PRO A 126 -13.55 7.75 3.85
CA PRO A 126 -12.29 7.45 4.52
C PRO A 126 -11.52 6.23 3.95
N TYR A 127 -11.98 5.65 2.85
CA TYR A 127 -11.42 4.46 2.22
C TYR A 127 -10.32 4.76 1.19
N ALA A 128 -9.95 6.03 1.00
CA ALA A 128 -8.93 6.47 0.04
C ALA A 128 -7.64 5.62 0.06
N LEU A 129 -7.15 5.23 1.24
CA LEU A 129 -5.95 4.38 1.36
C LEU A 129 -6.16 2.99 0.76
N THR A 130 -7.33 2.39 0.96
CA THR A 130 -7.67 1.07 0.40
C THR A 130 -7.71 1.12 -1.13
N PHE A 131 -8.29 2.18 -1.68
CA PHE A 131 -8.33 2.41 -3.13
C PHE A 131 -6.95 2.69 -3.71
N GLN A 132 -6.15 3.50 -3.03
CA GLN A 132 -4.78 3.81 -3.40
C GLN A 132 -3.87 2.56 -3.42
N GLN A 133 -4.09 1.60 -2.52
CA GLN A 133 -3.36 0.33 -2.54
C GLN A 133 -3.68 -0.53 -3.78
N ASN A 134 -4.77 -0.22 -4.48
CA ASN A 134 -5.14 -0.82 -5.75
C ASN A 134 -5.30 -2.35 -5.72
N ARG A 135 -5.81 -2.88 -4.59
CA ARG A 135 -5.91 -4.33 -4.31
C ARG A 135 -7.17 -4.99 -4.85
N PHE A 136 -7.56 -4.67 -6.09
CA PHE A 136 -8.85 -5.07 -6.67
C PHE A 136 -8.79 -6.22 -7.68
N SER A 137 -7.69 -6.97 -7.76
CA SER A 137 -7.59 -8.12 -8.67
C SER A 137 -8.68 -9.19 -8.49
N TYR A 138 -9.36 -9.19 -7.34
CA TYR A 138 -10.48 -10.09 -7.06
C TYR A 138 -11.78 -9.76 -7.82
N VAL A 139 -11.91 -8.58 -8.42
CA VAL A 139 -13.07 -8.25 -9.28
C VAL A 139 -12.85 -8.60 -10.74
N ASP A 140 -11.61 -8.88 -11.13
CA ASP A 140 -11.18 -9.12 -12.50
C ASP A 140 -11.22 -10.63 -12.83
N ARG A 141 -11.97 -10.99 -13.88
CA ARG A 141 -12.14 -12.38 -14.34
C ARG A 141 -11.03 -12.82 -15.28
N ASN A 142 -10.24 -11.89 -15.79
CA ASN A 142 -9.17 -12.19 -16.73
C ASN A 142 -7.95 -12.76 -16.00
N ARG A 143 -7.12 -13.51 -16.75
CA ARG A 143 -5.79 -13.89 -16.26
C ARG A 143 -4.94 -12.63 -16.10
N THR A 144 -4.19 -12.56 -15.01
CA THR A 144 -3.32 -11.42 -14.75
C THR A 144 -2.00 -11.90 -14.17
N LEU A 145 -0.92 -11.19 -14.50
CA LEU A 145 0.39 -11.45 -13.90
C LEU A 145 0.39 -10.97 -12.45
N ASP A 146 1.05 -11.75 -11.59
CA ASP A 146 1.31 -11.29 -10.22
C ASP A 146 2.36 -10.17 -10.27
N GLY A 147 2.10 -9.16 -9.47
CA GLY A 147 2.96 -8.00 -9.33
C GLY A 147 2.26 -6.69 -9.65
N ARG A 148 2.48 -5.74 -8.75
CA ARG A 148 2.10 -4.32 -8.91
C ARG A 148 3.35 -3.52 -8.72
N ARG A 149 4.02 -3.23 -9.83
CA ARG A 149 5.40 -2.72 -9.91
C ARG A 149 6.43 -3.58 -9.21
N SER A 150 6.02 -4.68 -8.58
CA SER A 150 6.90 -5.52 -7.79
C SER A 150 6.33 -6.91 -7.62
N THR A 151 7.22 -7.91 -7.58
CA THR A 151 6.89 -9.31 -7.33
C THR A 151 7.84 -9.91 -6.30
N LYS A 152 7.40 -10.96 -5.59
CA LYS A 152 8.27 -11.73 -4.69
C LYS A 152 9.02 -12.86 -5.40
N GLU A 153 8.57 -13.23 -6.59
CA GLU A 153 9.13 -14.34 -7.36
C GLU A 153 10.18 -13.82 -8.34
N TYR A 154 11.42 -14.30 -8.17
CA TYR A 154 12.53 -13.87 -9.01
C TYR A 154 12.35 -14.23 -10.49
N ASP A 155 11.76 -15.39 -10.77
CA ASP A 155 11.47 -15.86 -12.13
C ASP A 155 10.44 -14.96 -12.84
N THR A 156 9.34 -14.63 -12.16
CA THR A 156 8.36 -13.64 -12.64
C THR A 156 9.01 -12.27 -12.88
N TYR A 157 9.93 -11.85 -12.01
CA TYR A 157 10.69 -10.62 -12.21
C TYR A 157 11.55 -10.65 -13.48
N GLN A 158 12.33 -11.73 -13.70
CA GLN A 158 13.18 -11.86 -14.89
C GLN A 158 12.35 -11.83 -16.17
N ARG A 159 11.22 -12.54 -16.21
CA ARG A 159 10.31 -12.55 -17.36
C ARG A 159 9.74 -11.17 -17.67
N LEU A 160 9.24 -10.48 -16.65
CA LEU A 160 8.70 -9.13 -16.82
C LEU A 160 9.78 -8.14 -17.28
N LEU A 161 10.98 -8.21 -16.69
CA LEU A 161 12.10 -7.35 -17.08
C LEU A 161 12.53 -7.56 -18.53
N SER A 162 12.39 -8.77 -19.07
CA SER A 162 12.67 -9.08 -20.48
C SER A 162 11.55 -8.73 -21.46
N ALA A 163 10.39 -8.26 -20.97
CA ALA A 163 9.28 -7.84 -21.83
C ALA A 163 9.49 -6.40 -22.30
N ASP A 164 9.59 -6.22 -23.62
CA ASP A 164 9.84 -4.92 -24.26
C ASP A 164 8.61 -4.39 -25.00
N GLU A 165 7.68 -5.28 -25.37
CA GLU A 165 6.47 -4.91 -26.10
C GLU A 165 5.18 -5.34 -25.38
N PRO A 166 4.05 -4.64 -25.58
CA PRO A 166 2.74 -5.07 -25.08
C PRO A 166 2.39 -6.53 -25.43
N ALA A 167 2.81 -7.00 -26.61
CA ALA A 167 2.59 -8.38 -27.03
C ALA A 167 3.31 -9.41 -26.14
N ASP A 168 4.47 -9.06 -25.57
CA ASP A 168 5.18 -9.92 -24.63
C ASP A 168 4.39 -10.09 -23.33
N ILE A 169 3.76 -9.01 -22.85
CA ILE A 169 2.93 -9.04 -21.65
C ILE A 169 1.70 -9.92 -21.87
N GLU A 170 1.07 -9.85 -23.04
CA GLU A 170 -0.05 -10.74 -23.35
C GLU A 170 0.38 -12.21 -23.44
N ARG A 171 1.53 -12.49 -24.06
CA ARG A 171 2.13 -13.83 -24.08
C ARG A 171 2.38 -14.34 -22.66
N LEU A 172 3.07 -13.57 -21.83
CA LEU A 172 3.34 -13.92 -20.43
C LEU A 172 2.05 -14.12 -19.63
N ARG A 173 1.03 -13.29 -19.83
CA ARG A 173 -0.29 -13.42 -19.19
C ARG A 173 -0.97 -14.71 -19.59
N SER A 174 -0.90 -15.11 -20.86
CA SER A 174 -1.48 -16.36 -21.32
C SER A 174 -0.80 -17.58 -20.68
N GLU A 175 0.52 -17.55 -20.56
CA GLU A 175 1.35 -18.67 -20.10
C GLU A 175 1.38 -18.79 -18.57
N TYR A 176 1.54 -17.67 -17.87
CA TYR A 176 1.80 -17.60 -16.42
C TYR A 176 0.75 -16.84 -15.62
N GLY A 177 -0.20 -16.18 -16.29
CA GLY A 177 -1.22 -15.38 -15.61
C GLY A 177 -2.17 -16.25 -14.78
N THR A 178 -2.56 -15.72 -13.62
CA THR A 178 -3.52 -16.35 -12.72
C THR A 178 -4.84 -15.57 -12.70
N VAL A 179 -5.95 -16.28 -12.49
CA VAL A 179 -7.25 -15.64 -12.25
C VAL A 179 -7.40 -15.45 -10.75
N SER A 180 -7.40 -14.20 -10.30
CA SER A 180 -7.60 -13.85 -8.88
C SER A 180 -9.07 -13.61 -8.52
N TYR A 181 -10.00 -13.81 -9.46
CA TYR A 181 -11.42 -13.54 -9.29
C TYR A 181 -11.99 -14.28 -8.08
N ASP A 182 -12.65 -13.52 -7.20
CA ASP A 182 -13.37 -14.06 -6.05
C ASP A 182 -14.82 -13.53 -6.09
N PRO A 183 -15.82 -14.39 -6.36
CA PRO A 183 -17.20 -13.95 -6.52
C PRO A 183 -17.84 -13.44 -5.22
N GLU A 184 -17.38 -13.87 -4.05
CA GLU A 184 -17.91 -13.39 -2.77
C GLU A 184 -17.37 -12.00 -2.45
N ARG A 185 -16.06 -11.80 -2.59
CA ARG A 185 -15.43 -10.49 -2.42
C ARG A 185 -15.91 -9.49 -3.47
N ALA A 186 -16.07 -9.92 -4.72
CA ALA A 186 -16.63 -9.09 -5.78
C ALA A 186 -18.06 -8.64 -5.47
N ARG A 187 -18.94 -9.53 -4.96
CA ARG A 187 -20.30 -9.15 -4.53
C ARG A 187 -20.29 -8.17 -3.35
N THR A 188 -19.39 -8.37 -2.38
CA THR A 188 -19.24 -7.46 -1.25
C THR A 188 -18.77 -6.07 -1.71
N PHE A 189 -17.85 -6.05 -2.66
CA PHE A 189 -17.36 -4.82 -3.25
C PHE A 189 -18.43 -4.09 -4.08
N ASP A 190 -19.27 -4.80 -4.83
CA ASP A 190 -20.41 -4.19 -5.53
C ASP A 190 -21.37 -3.50 -4.56
N ARG A 191 -21.75 -4.19 -3.48
CA ARG A 191 -22.63 -3.60 -2.44
C ARG A 191 -21.99 -2.37 -1.81
N PHE A 192 -20.68 -2.41 -1.58
CA PHE A 192 -19.92 -1.27 -1.09
C PHE A 192 -20.00 -0.10 -2.07
N LEU A 193 -19.66 -0.31 -3.34
CA LEU A 193 -19.67 0.76 -4.36
C LEU A 193 -21.07 1.33 -4.52
N LYS A 194 -22.09 0.48 -4.70
CA LYS A 194 -23.48 0.92 -4.83
C LYS A 194 -23.88 1.82 -3.67
N ARG A 195 -23.73 1.32 -2.43
CA ARG A 195 -24.07 2.10 -1.23
C ARG A 195 -23.22 3.36 -1.09
N TYR A 196 -21.93 3.30 -1.38
CA TYR A 196 -21.03 4.45 -1.27
C TYR A 196 -21.47 5.56 -2.21
N PHE A 197 -21.65 5.25 -3.49
CA PHE A 197 -22.01 6.25 -4.50
C PHE A 197 -23.45 6.74 -4.36
N GLU A 198 -24.40 5.89 -3.93
CA GLU A 198 -25.78 6.34 -3.66
C GLU A 198 -25.91 7.25 -2.44
N THR A 199 -24.96 7.18 -1.50
CA THR A 199 -25.02 7.99 -0.26
C THR A 199 -24.04 9.15 -0.22
N ARG A 200 -22.88 9.06 -0.88
CA ARG A 200 -21.78 10.03 -0.73
C ARG A 200 -21.39 10.77 -1.99
N LEU A 201 -21.75 10.28 -3.17
CA LEU A 201 -21.36 10.93 -4.43
C LEU A 201 -21.81 12.40 -4.51
N CYS A 202 -22.93 12.68 -3.84
CA CYS A 202 -23.62 13.95 -3.91
C CYS A 202 -23.42 14.84 -2.70
N ASP A 203 -22.78 14.33 -1.65
CA ASP A 203 -22.56 15.04 -0.39
C ASP A 203 -21.48 16.12 -0.50
N GLY A 204 -20.98 16.43 -1.70
CA GLY A 204 -20.12 17.58 -1.99
C GLY A 204 -19.05 17.82 -0.94
N ASP A 205 -17.99 17.00 -0.95
CA ASP A 205 -16.86 17.15 -0.03
C ASP A 205 -17.27 17.24 1.45
N ALA A 206 -18.42 16.60 1.83
CA ALA A 206 -18.96 16.64 3.19
C ALA A 206 -17.84 16.39 4.18
N THR A 207 -17.40 17.50 4.77
CA THR A 207 -16.21 17.53 5.60
C THR A 207 -16.54 16.82 6.90
N THR A 208 -16.44 15.49 6.88
CA THR A 208 -16.50 14.72 8.12
C THR A 208 -15.48 15.34 9.08
N ALA A 209 -15.73 15.32 10.39
CA ALA A 209 -14.77 15.86 11.36
C ALA A 209 -13.33 15.32 11.14
N TRP A 210 -13.22 14.14 10.53
CA TRP A 210 -11.98 13.50 10.10
C TRP A 210 -11.26 14.20 8.93
N SER A 211 -11.96 14.84 8.00
CA SER A 211 -11.34 15.59 6.89
C SER A 211 -10.76 16.95 7.35
N ARG A 212 -11.15 17.43 8.53
CA ARG A 212 -10.56 18.61 9.19
C ARG A 212 -9.26 18.29 9.93
N LEU A 213 -8.96 17.01 10.16
CA LEU A 213 -7.63 16.63 10.62
C LEU A 213 -6.64 17.01 9.52
N PRO A 214 -5.44 17.52 9.85
CA PRO A 214 -4.42 17.80 8.86
C PRO A 214 -4.29 16.58 7.97
N SER A 215 -4.64 16.75 6.69
CA SER A 215 -4.48 15.68 5.73
C SER A 215 -3.03 15.26 5.81
N LEU A 216 -2.79 13.97 6.07
CA LEU A 216 -1.43 13.45 6.04
C LEU A 216 -0.84 13.88 4.68
N PRO A 217 0.45 14.27 4.64
CA PRO A 217 1.09 14.72 3.41
C PRO A 217 0.67 13.81 2.27
N HIS A 218 0.17 14.40 1.17
CA HIS A 218 -0.50 13.69 0.08
C HIS A 218 0.17 12.34 -0.18
N LYS A 219 -0.49 11.26 0.23
CA LYS A 219 0.06 9.92 0.12
C LYS A 219 0.34 9.63 -1.34
N PHE A 220 1.35 8.79 -1.57
CA PHE A 220 2.01 8.47 -2.82
C PHE A 220 1.29 8.47 -4.19
N TRP A 221 -0.01 8.62 -4.41
CA TRP A 221 -0.61 8.49 -5.75
C TRP A 221 -1.94 9.22 -5.71
N ASN A 222 -1.94 10.53 -5.98
CA ASN A 222 -3.17 11.28 -6.16
C ASN A 222 -3.42 11.40 -7.65
N ARG A 223 -4.22 10.47 -8.19
CA ARG A 223 -4.86 10.71 -9.48
C ARG A 223 -6.00 11.69 -9.22
N PRO A 224 -5.97 12.91 -9.79
CA PRO A 224 -7.14 13.79 -9.73
C PRO A 224 -8.31 13.07 -10.42
N GLY A 225 -9.51 13.24 -9.87
CA GLY A 225 -10.73 12.87 -10.57
C GLY A 225 -11.06 13.91 -11.64
N ASP A 226 -11.98 13.57 -12.52
CA ASP A 226 -12.54 14.54 -13.46
C ASP A 226 -13.52 15.48 -12.75
N GLU A 227 -13.64 16.71 -13.25
CA GLU A 227 -14.76 17.58 -12.86
C GLU A 227 -16.07 16.96 -13.34
N ARG A 228 -17.09 17.02 -12.48
CA ARG A 228 -18.37 16.34 -12.66
C ARG A 228 -19.52 17.32 -12.56
N PRO A 229 -20.52 17.26 -13.45
CA PRO A 229 -21.71 18.11 -13.33
C PRO A 229 -22.46 17.82 -12.03
N ALA A 230 -22.83 18.87 -11.29
CA ALA A 230 -23.53 18.76 -10.01
C ALA A 230 -24.99 18.27 -10.16
N ASP A 231 -25.58 18.45 -11.33
CA ASP A 231 -26.95 18.09 -11.69
C ASP A 231 -27.05 16.77 -12.47
N ALA A 232 -25.92 16.14 -12.79
CA ALA A 232 -25.90 14.84 -13.46
C ALA A 232 -26.59 13.75 -12.62
N THR A 233 -27.27 12.83 -13.31
CA THR A 233 -27.83 11.62 -12.71
C THR A 233 -26.89 10.46 -13.02
N TYR A 234 -26.27 9.87 -12.00
CA TYR A 234 -25.33 8.77 -12.19
C TYR A 234 -26.05 7.42 -12.20
N THR A 235 -25.79 6.63 -13.24
CA THR A 235 -26.48 5.35 -13.52
C THR A 235 -25.62 4.13 -13.26
N ALA A 236 -24.30 4.27 -13.28
CA ALA A 236 -23.39 3.16 -12.99
C ALA A 236 -22.05 3.62 -12.41
N VAL A 237 -21.40 2.72 -11.69
CA VAL A 237 -19.98 2.80 -11.31
C VAL A 237 -19.24 1.72 -12.07
N ARG A 238 -18.15 2.07 -12.73
CA ARG A 238 -17.26 1.14 -13.42
C ARG A 238 -15.93 1.02 -12.68
N VAL A 239 -15.34 -0.16 -12.75
CA VAL A 239 -13.94 -0.38 -12.41
C VAL A 239 -13.21 -0.71 -13.70
N ARG A 240 -12.33 0.18 -14.09
CA ARG A 240 -11.45 0.01 -15.23
C ARG A 240 -10.09 -0.47 -14.75
N ARG A 241 -9.54 -1.48 -15.40
CA ARG A 241 -8.14 -1.90 -15.26
C ARG A 241 -7.35 -1.28 -16.38
N GLU A 242 -6.21 -0.72 -16.04
CA GLU A 242 -5.18 -0.28 -16.97
C GLU A 242 -3.89 -1.06 -16.68
N THR A 243 -3.38 -1.73 -17.70
CA THR A 243 -2.09 -2.42 -17.66
C THR A 243 -1.05 -1.57 -18.37
N THR A 244 0.10 -1.34 -17.74
CA THR A 244 1.17 -0.53 -18.32
C THR A 244 2.53 -1.24 -18.25
N LEU A 245 3.38 -0.92 -19.22
CA LEU A 245 4.75 -1.41 -19.34
C LEU A 245 5.69 -0.22 -19.48
N TYR A 246 6.73 -0.16 -18.63
CA TYR A 246 7.76 0.86 -18.68
C TYR A 246 9.00 0.34 -19.41
N THR A 247 9.22 0.80 -20.64
CA THR A 247 10.35 0.38 -21.47
C THR A 247 10.92 1.57 -22.22
N ASP A 248 12.22 1.59 -22.49
CA ASP A 248 12.92 2.69 -23.17
C ASP A 248 12.67 4.08 -22.54
N GLY A 249 12.52 4.12 -21.21
CA GLY A 249 12.23 5.36 -20.49
C GLY A 249 10.80 5.88 -20.64
N ARG A 250 9.90 5.13 -21.29
CA ARG A 250 8.50 5.53 -21.56
C ARG A 250 7.50 4.54 -20.96
N LEU A 251 6.40 5.07 -20.45
CA LEU A 251 5.25 4.26 -20.05
C LEU A 251 4.39 3.98 -21.29
N ARG A 252 4.09 2.71 -21.55
CA ARG A 252 3.22 2.25 -22.63
C ARG A 252 2.00 1.55 -22.03
N THR A 253 0.81 1.90 -22.49
CA THR A 253 -0.40 1.15 -22.12
C THR A 253 -0.45 -0.15 -22.92
N VAL A 254 -0.61 -1.27 -22.23
CA VAL A 254 -0.75 -2.61 -22.81
C VAL A 254 -2.21 -2.87 -23.15
N ASP A 255 -3.10 -2.66 -22.18
CA ASP A 255 -4.54 -2.82 -22.32
C ASP A 255 -5.29 -1.96 -21.30
N THR A 256 -6.55 -1.70 -21.64
CA THR A 256 -7.50 -1.01 -20.78
C THR A 256 -8.86 -1.71 -20.89
N ASP A 257 -9.37 -2.24 -19.78
CA ASP A 257 -10.59 -3.03 -19.74
C ASP A 257 -11.52 -2.59 -18.60
N VAL A 258 -12.83 -2.48 -18.86
CA VAL A 258 -13.83 -2.39 -17.80
C VAL A 258 -14.07 -3.78 -17.23
N VAL A 259 -13.51 -4.06 -16.06
CA VAL A 259 -13.56 -5.39 -15.42
C VAL A 259 -14.79 -5.58 -14.54
N ARG A 260 -15.47 -4.49 -14.17
CA ARG A 260 -16.66 -4.52 -13.33
C ARG A 260 -17.55 -3.31 -13.60
N THR A 261 -18.86 -3.54 -13.59
CA THR A 261 -19.88 -2.48 -13.65
C THR A 261 -20.91 -2.76 -12.56
N VAL A 262 -21.26 -1.72 -11.80
CA VAL A 262 -22.26 -1.75 -10.73
C VAL A 262 -23.33 -0.71 -11.08
N SER A 263 -24.56 -1.16 -11.32
CA SER A 263 -25.68 -0.26 -11.58
C SER A 263 -26.08 0.51 -10.30
N LEU A 264 -26.40 1.78 -10.47
CA LEU A 264 -26.94 2.67 -9.44
C LEU A 264 -28.43 2.91 -9.70
N ASP A 265 -29.19 3.22 -8.67
CA ASP A 265 -30.64 3.47 -8.78
C ASP A 265 -30.99 4.89 -9.29
N GLY A 266 -30.06 5.55 -10.00
CA GLY A 266 -30.25 6.89 -10.57
C GLY A 266 -30.08 8.01 -9.54
N THR A 267 -28.93 8.07 -8.87
CA THR A 267 -28.65 9.07 -7.85
C THR A 267 -28.43 10.45 -8.48
N ARG A 268 -29.25 11.44 -8.08
CA ARG A 268 -29.08 12.86 -8.44
C ARG A 268 -28.39 13.62 -7.32
N CYS A 269 -27.43 14.46 -7.67
CA CYS A 269 -26.66 15.21 -6.68
C CYS A 269 -27.24 16.57 -6.25
N GLY A 270 -28.36 17.00 -6.85
CA GLY A 270 -28.99 18.28 -6.54
C GLY A 270 -30.02 18.30 -5.41
N ASP A 271 -30.51 17.16 -4.92
CA ASP A 271 -31.65 17.11 -3.97
C ASP A 271 -31.26 17.12 -2.48
N ALA A 272 -29.95 17.11 -2.17
CA ALA A 272 -29.44 16.94 -0.80
C ALA A 272 -29.38 18.22 0.06
N SER A 273 -30.15 19.27 -0.28
CA SER A 273 -30.24 20.50 0.52
C SER A 273 -31.22 20.40 1.71
N ARG A 274 -31.27 19.27 2.42
CA ARG A 274 -32.16 19.05 3.57
C ARG A 274 -31.40 18.71 4.85
#